data_AF-A0A969HGN0-F1
#
_entry.id   AF-A0A969HGN0-F1
#
_cell.length_a   1.000
_cell.length_b   1.000
_cell.length_c   1.000
_cell.angle_alpha   90.00
_cell.angle_beta   90.00
_cell.angle_gamma   90.00
#
_symmetry.space_group_name_H-M   'P 1'
#
loop_
_entity.id
_entity.type
_entity.pdbx_description
1 polymer ?
#
loop_
_entity_poly.entity_id
_entity_poly.type
_entity_poly.pdbx_seq_one_letter_code
_entity_poly.pdbx_strand_id
1 'polypeptide(L)'
;MVVAYPDNIQVEESLRQVIFNQYDLDPSHFQFDRPQNLLWQFCQEYQIEFYDLWSAFQAKQQEGQRPYLINDSHWNEIGNQVAAQYLFATLLPKAQTFLADQSTQ
;
A
#
# COMPACT_ATOMS: atom_id res chain seq x y z
N MET A 1 7.13 -5.33 12.72
CA MET A 1 6.06 -5.18 11.71
C MET A 1 6.53 -4.20 10.66
N VAL A 2 6.27 -4.52 9.40
CA VAL A 2 6.44 -3.64 8.25
C VAL A 2 5.07 -3.45 7.60
N VAL A 3 4.75 -2.21 7.24
CA VAL A 3 3.56 -1.85 6.48
C VAL A 3 4.05 -1.22 5.18
N ALA A 4 3.72 -1.85 4.06
CA ALA A 4 4.05 -1.35 2.74
C ALA A 4 2.86 -0.59 2.17
N TYR A 5 3.12 0.65 1.78
CA TYR A 5 2.19 1.47 1.04
C TYR A 5 2.68 1.57 -0.41
N PRO A 6 1.78 1.53 -1.39
CA PRO A 6 2.19 1.74 -2.76
C PRO A 6 2.63 3.20 -3.00
N ASP A 7 3.43 3.40 -4.03
CA ASP A 7 3.61 4.71 -4.64
C ASP A 7 2.46 5.02 -5.62
N ASN A 8 2.24 6.31 -5.90
CA ASN A 8 1.22 6.77 -6.84
C ASN A 8 1.35 6.08 -8.21
N ILE A 9 2.57 5.88 -8.73
CA ILE A 9 2.78 5.22 -10.04
C ILE A 9 2.28 3.77 -10.08
N GLN A 10 2.22 3.10 -8.92
CA GLN A 10 1.73 1.72 -8.79
C GLN A 10 0.19 1.67 -8.79
N VAL A 11 -0.47 2.79 -8.50
CA VAL A 11 -1.92 2.89 -8.33
C VAL A 11 -2.56 3.56 -9.55
N GLU A 12 -2.02 4.68 -10.02
CA GLU A 12 -2.60 5.48 -11.11
C GLU A 12 -2.13 5.03 -12.50
N GLU A 13 -3.00 4.34 -13.23
CA GLU A 13 -2.71 3.94 -14.61
C GLU A 13 -2.53 5.12 -15.56
N SER A 14 -3.33 6.18 -15.38
CA SER A 14 -3.21 7.39 -16.21
C SER A 14 -1.83 8.04 -16.06
N LEU A 15 -1.26 8.07 -14.85
CA LEU A 15 0.10 8.56 -14.62
C LEU A 15 1.12 7.70 -15.37
N ARG A 16 0.98 6.37 -15.32
CA ARG A 16 1.86 5.46 -16.08
C ARG A 16 1.78 5.72 -17.57
N GLN A 17 0.58 5.87 -18.12
CA GLN A 17 0.40 6.12 -19.56
C GLN A 17 1.03 7.44 -19.99
N VAL A 18 0.92 8.50 -19.18
CA VAL A 18 1.60 9.78 -19.46
C VAL A 18 3.12 9.58 -19.51
N ILE A 19 3.70 8.89 -18.53
CA ILE A 19 5.14 8.62 -18.47
C ILE A 19 5.59 7.78 -19.66
N PHE A 20 4.89 6.68 -19.96
CA PHE A 20 5.26 5.78 -21.04
C PHE A 20 5.23 6.48 -22.40
N ASN A 21 4.21 7.28 -22.66
CA ASN A 21 4.12 8.04 -23.91
C ASN A 21 5.16 9.16 -24.00
N GLN A 22 5.44 9.86 -22.89
CA GLN A 22 6.39 10.97 -22.88
C GLN A 22 7.83 10.50 -23.14
N TYR A 23 8.19 9.32 -22.66
CA TYR A 23 9.56 8.80 -22.70
C TYR A 23 9.74 7.61 -23.66
N ASP A 24 8.72 7.29 -24.48
CA ASP A 24 8.71 6.16 -25.42
C ASP A 24 9.14 4.83 -24.77
N LEU A 25 8.54 4.53 -23.61
CA LEU A 25 8.87 3.35 -22.81
C LEU A 25 7.93 2.20 -23.13
N ASP A 26 8.47 0.99 -23.28
CA ASP A 26 7.69 -0.25 -23.40
C ASP A 26 7.14 -0.66 -22.02
N PRO A 27 5.80 -0.67 -21.82
CA PRO A 27 5.18 -1.07 -20.55
C PRO A 27 5.57 -2.49 -20.10
N SER A 28 5.90 -3.39 -21.04
CA SER A 28 6.25 -4.79 -20.75
C SER A 28 7.56 -4.94 -19.98
N HIS A 29 8.41 -3.91 -19.96
CA HIS A 29 9.64 -3.89 -19.18
C HIS A 29 9.42 -3.55 -17.70
N PHE A 30 8.20 -3.17 -17.30
CA PHE A 30 7.91 -2.70 -15.95
C PHE A 30 7.02 -3.68 -15.19
N GLN A 31 7.47 -4.07 -14.00
CA GLN A 31 6.69 -4.85 -13.03
C GLN A 31 6.40 -3.96 -11.82
N PHE A 32 5.20 -3.40 -11.78
CA PHE A 32 4.81 -2.45 -10.74
C PHE A 32 4.61 -3.09 -9.37
N ASP A 33 4.40 -4.40 -9.30
CA ASP A 33 4.30 -5.17 -8.05
C ASP A 33 5.65 -5.52 -7.43
N ARG A 34 6.71 -5.45 -8.23
CA ARG A 34 8.03 -5.96 -7.86
C ARG A 34 8.57 -5.40 -6.54
N PRO A 35 8.43 -4.10 -6.21
CA PRO A 35 8.88 -3.59 -4.92
C PRO A 35 8.19 -4.26 -3.73
N GLN A 36 6.86 -4.43 -3.77
CA GLN A 36 6.12 -5.11 -2.69
C GLN A 36 6.50 -6.60 -2.62
N ASN A 37 6.64 -7.26 -3.76
CA ASN A 37 7.03 -8.68 -3.81
C ASN A 37 8.41 -8.92 -3.18
N LEU A 38 9.39 -8.06 -3.48
CA LEU A 38 10.73 -8.15 -2.88
C LEU A 38 10.68 -7.93 -1.36
N LEU A 39 9.90 -6.95 -0.90
CA LEU A 39 9.77 -6.66 0.52
C LEU A 39 9.02 -7.76 1.27
N TRP A 40 7.98 -8.35 0.66
CA TRP A 40 7.27 -9.50 1.19
C TRP A 40 8.21 -10.71 1.34
N GLN A 41 8.98 -11.04 0.30
CA GLN A 41 9.95 -12.14 0.35
C GLN A 41 10.97 -11.96 1.48
N PHE A 42 11.54 -10.75 1.60
CA PHE A 42 12.45 -10.41 2.69
C PHE A 42 11.76 -10.59 4.05
N CYS A 43 10.56 -10.06 4.22
CA CYS A 43 9.85 -10.18 5.50
C CYS A 43 9.51 -11.65 5.84
N GLN A 44 9.15 -12.47 4.86
CA GLN A 44 8.93 -13.91 5.05
C GLN A 44 10.21 -14.63 5.51
N GLU A 45 11.35 -14.35 4.87
CA GLU A 45 12.64 -14.95 5.21
C GLU A 45 13.04 -14.67 6.66
N TYR A 46 12.84 -13.43 7.12
CA TYR A 46 13.21 -12.99 8.47
C TYR A 46 12.07 -13.06 9.49
N GLN A 47 10.96 -13.73 9.15
CA GLN A 47 9.76 -13.85 10.01
C GLN A 47 9.24 -12.51 10.53
N ILE A 48 9.38 -11.45 9.72
CA ILE A 48 8.86 -10.13 9.99
C ILE A 48 7.41 -10.11 9.51
N GLU A 49 6.52 -9.72 10.40
CA GLU A 49 5.14 -9.47 10.03
C GLU A 49 5.03 -8.34 8.99
N PHE A 50 4.33 -8.62 7.89
CA PHE A 50 4.22 -7.76 6.73
C PHE A 50 2.76 -7.52 6.32
N TYR A 51 2.44 -6.27 6.04
CA TYR A 51 1.12 -5.84 5.60
C TYR A 51 1.23 -5.02 4.31
N ASP A 52 0.52 -5.44 3.27
CA ASP A 52 0.52 -4.79 1.95
C ASP A 52 -0.81 -4.09 1.70
N LEU A 53 -0.74 -2.78 1.45
CA LEU A 53 -1.90 -1.95 1.15
C LEU A 53 -2.09 -1.68 -0.34
N TRP A 54 -1.27 -2.26 -1.21
CA TRP A 54 -1.32 -1.93 -2.62
C TRP A 54 -2.68 -2.23 -3.25
N SER A 55 -3.24 -3.41 -2.98
CA SER A 55 -4.57 -3.80 -3.47
C SER A 55 -5.67 -2.87 -2.95
N ALA A 56 -5.59 -2.44 -1.69
CA ALA A 56 -6.58 -1.53 -1.08
C ALA A 56 -6.57 -0.15 -1.75
N PHE A 57 -5.40 0.39 -2.07
CA PHE A 57 -5.28 1.67 -2.79
C PHE A 57 -5.73 1.55 -4.26
N GLN A 58 -5.41 0.44 -4.93
CA GLN A 58 -5.89 0.18 -6.29
C GLN A 58 -7.41 0.09 -6.37
N ALA A 59 -8.05 -0.59 -5.41
CA ALA A 59 -9.51 -0.69 -5.36
C ALA A 59 -10.17 0.70 -5.31
N LYS A 60 -9.64 1.62 -4.49
CA LYS A 60 -10.16 2.99 -4.40
C LYS A 60 -10.00 3.76 -5.69
N GLN A 61 -8.83 3.65 -6.33
CA GLN A 61 -8.61 4.27 -7.64
C GLN A 61 -9.61 3.74 -8.68
N GLN A 62 -9.90 2.44 -8.69
CA GLN A 62 -10.87 1.80 -9.60
C GLN A 62 -12.32 2.24 -9.32
N GLU A 63 -12.64 2.56 -8.06
CA GLU A 63 -13.91 3.18 -7.66
C GLU A 63 -14.02 4.67 -8.05
N GLY A 64 -12.99 5.22 -8.72
CA GLY A 64 -12.91 6.65 -9.06
C GLY A 64 -12.51 7.55 -7.89
N GLN A 65 -12.10 6.97 -6.76
CA GLN A 65 -11.66 7.65 -5.55
C GLN A 65 -10.13 7.71 -5.53
N ARG A 66 -9.56 8.78 -6.09
CA ARG A 66 -8.10 9.00 -6.10
C ARG A 66 -7.56 9.04 -4.66
N PRO A 67 -6.56 8.23 -4.27
CA PRO A 67 -6.01 8.25 -2.91
C PRO A 67 -4.80 9.18 -2.75
N TYR A 68 -4.26 9.75 -3.83
CA TYR A 68 -3.14 10.69 -3.83
C TYR A 68 -3.58 12.13 -4.14
N LEU A 69 -2.77 13.08 -3.68
CA LEU A 69 -2.85 14.46 -4.14
C LEU A 69 -2.36 14.56 -5.60
N ILE A 70 -2.88 15.55 -6.35
CA ILE A 70 -2.51 15.74 -7.76
C ILE A 70 -1.07 16.28 -7.82
N ASN A 71 -0.22 15.62 -8.60
CA ASN A 71 1.20 15.97 -8.78
C ASN A 71 2.01 15.97 -7.47
N ASP A 72 1.61 15.13 -6.52
CA ASP A 72 2.25 15.04 -5.21
C ASP A 72 2.30 13.55 -4.79
N SER A 73 3.39 13.15 -4.12
CA SER A 73 3.59 11.78 -3.65
C SER A 73 2.80 11.46 -2.38
N HIS A 74 2.26 12.46 -1.69
CA HIS A 74 1.48 12.28 -0.47
C HIS A 74 0.03 11.86 -0.77
N TRP A 75 -0.54 11.14 0.19
CA TRP A 75 -1.95 10.79 0.17
C TRP A 75 -2.83 12.00 0.45
N ASN A 76 -4.03 11.97 -0.11
CA ASN A 76 -5.11 12.84 0.32
C ASN A 76 -5.89 12.19 1.48
N GLU A 77 -7.04 12.78 1.86
CA GLU A 77 -7.90 12.23 2.92
C GLU A 77 -8.29 10.76 2.66
N ILE A 78 -8.62 10.42 1.42
CA ILE A 78 -9.05 9.07 1.03
C ILE A 78 -7.90 8.08 1.25
N GLY A 79 -6.70 8.37 0.77
CA GLY A 79 -5.55 7.48 0.98
C GLY A 79 -5.20 7.30 2.46
N ASN A 80 -5.28 8.37 3.26
CA ASN A 80 -5.13 8.28 4.71
C ASN A 80 -6.21 7.40 5.36
N GLN A 81 -7.47 7.55 4.94
CA GLN A 81 -8.58 6.78 5.48
C GLN A 81 -8.45 5.28 5.15
N VAL A 82 -8.03 4.94 3.92
CA VAL A 82 -7.77 3.56 3.50
C VAL A 82 -6.70 2.92 4.37
N ALA A 83 -5.58 3.64 4.56
CA ALA A 83 -4.49 3.18 5.41
C ALA A 83 -4.93 2.95 6.85
N ALA A 84 -5.65 3.92 7.43
CA ALA A 84 -6.15 3.82 8.79
C ALA A 84 -7.14 2.66 8.97
N GLN A 85 -8.09 2.49 8.07
CA GLN A 85 -9.09 1.41 8.13
C GLN A 85 -8.44 0.04 8.02
N TYR A 86 -7.54 -0.14 7.05
CA TYR A 86 -6.82 -1.39 6.86
C TYR A 86 -6.03 -1.76 8.11
N LEU A 87 -5.23 -0.83 8.63
CA LEU A 87 -4.41 -1.07 9.81
C LEU A 87 -5.25 -1.30 11.06
N PHE A 88 -6.31 -0.52 11.26
CA PHE A 88 -7.20 -0.67 12.41
C PHE A 88 -7.84 -2.05 12.43
N ALA A 89 -8.43 -2.50 11.32
CA ALA A 89 -9.03 -3.82 11.21
C ALA A 89 -8.01 -4.95 11.47
N THR A 90 -6.78 -4.75 11.02
CA THR A 90 -5.71 -5.74 11.09
C THR A 90 -5.07 -5.84 12.48
N LEU A 91 -4.84 -4.69 13.13
CA LEU A 91 -4.06 -4.59 14.37
C LEU A 91 -4.92 -4.56 15.62
N LEU A 92 -6.19 -4.15 15.54
CA LEU A 92 -7.07 -4.05 16.71
C LEU A 92 -7.16 -5.37 17.49
N PRO A 93 -7.38 -6.55 16.88
CA PRO A 93 -7.45 -7.80 17.64
C PRO A 93 -6.18 -8.06 18.45
N LYS A 94 -5.02 -7.74 17.87
CA LYS A 94 -3.71 -7.93 18.52
C LYS A 94 -3.50 -6.98 19.67
N ALA A 95 -3.86 -5.71 19.48
CA ALA A 95 -3.79 -4.72 20.54
C ALA A 95 -4.69 -5.13 21.72
N GLN A 96 -5.88 -5.65 21.45
CA GLN A 96 -6.79 -6.16 22.48
C GLN A 96 -6.20 -7.36 23.23
N THR A 97 -5.65 -8.35 22.52
CA THR A 97 -4.97 -9.49 23.14
C THR A 97 -3.83 -9.02 24.03
N PHE A 98 -2.94 -8.16 23.50
CA PHE A 98 -1.83 -7.62 24.26
C PHE A 98 -2.27 -6.92 25.55
N LEU A 99 -3.28 -6.05 25.49
CA LEU A 99 -3.78 -5.32 26.65
C LEU A 99 -4.47 -6.23 27.69
N ALA A 100 -5.18 -7.27 27.24
CA ALA A 100 -5.79 -8.25 28.15
C ALA A 100 -4.73 -9.04 28.93
N ASP A 101 -3.67 -9.48 28.26
CA ASP A 101 -2.56 -10.23 28.86
C ASP A 101 -1.81 -9.38 29.92
N GLN A 102 -1.71 -8.06 29.71
CA GLN A 102 -1.11 -7.15 30.68
C GLN A 102 -2.00 -6.87 31.90
N SER A 103 -3.32 -7.08 31.79
CA SER A 103 -4.27 -6.81 32.87
C SER A 103 -4.41 -7.99 33.85
N THR A 104 -3.76 -9.12 33.56
CA THR A 104 -3.78 -10.35 34.38
C THR A 104 -2.47 -10.61 35.12
N GLN A 105 -1.47 -9.74 34.97
CA GLN A 105 -0.22 -9.71 35.77
C GLN A 105 -0.30 -8.65 36.87
#